data_AF-A0A970B9X8-F1
#
_entry.id   AF-A0A970B9X8-F1
#
_cell.length_a   1.000
_cell.length_b   1.000
_cell.length_c   1.000
_cell.angle_alpha   90.00
_cell.angle_beta   90.00
_cell.angle_gamma   90.00
#
_symmetry.space_group_name_H-M   'P 1'
#
loop_
_entity.id
_entity.type
_entity.pdbx_description
1 polymer ?
#
loop_
_entity_poly.entity_id
_entity_poly.type
_entity_poly.pdbx_seq_one_letter_code
_entity_poly.pdbx_strand_id
1 'polypeptide(L)'
;MAWLQLRVSTRHPEFADEILLAHGASAVSYIDAVDDPVLEPAPGETPLWANTVTLGLFTEGTDLDPVQAGLRELLPDGTDARFEVELIEDQDWVRVWLKDCPPLQFGDKLWVVPHEKVGEVTQEDAVLLRLDPGLAFGTGTHPTTALCLQWLAERGARGELAGKTVLDFGCGSGVLAIAALLLGAERAIGVDIDPQALLATRDNAAANGVGDRIVTLPAEHFVPLPADIIVANILANPLIALAPTLAGSIRQGGDLVMAGLLDRQAEDVRDAYVDWFDFDDDASKDGWTRLSARCRMPALVGRHRVNAKLLTSGQPWPEQFATLRQAGIDAVINLSSLNAPNHLEDEAARWHALDVDHTMVEIPWETPTREHAEAFFNAMHAYEGRHVLVHCALGKRAATLVYLYRVLHRGEARDVALADLHAVWQPEPAWQALIDELLAE
;
A
#
# COMPACT_ATOMS: atom_id res chain seq x y z
N MET A 1 25.45 2.22 -29.21
CA MET A 1 26.07 3.45 -29.71
C MET A 1 26.40 4.31 -28.52
N ALA A 2 27.65 4.77 -28.35
CA ALA A 2 28.01 5.61 -27.22
C ALA A 2 27.27 6.96 -27.31
N TRP A 3 27.22 7.68 -26.20
CA TRP A 3 26.49 8.93 -26.06
C TRP A 3 27.42 10.02 -25.53
N LEU A 4 27.17 11.27 -25.92
CA LEU A 4 27.78 12.44 -25.31
C LEU A 4 26.78 13.05 -24.32
N GLN A 5 27.18 13.20 -23.06
CA GLN A 5 26.40 13.88 -22.04
C GLN A 5 26.95 15.29 -21.82
N LEU A 6 26.10 16.30 -22.00
CA LEU A 6 26.39 17.69 -21.70
C LEU A 6 25.71 18.08 -20.39
N ARG A 7 26.48 18.35 -19.33
CA ARG A 7 25.98 18.82 -18.03
C ARG A 7 25.96 20.35 -18.04
N VAL A 8 24.82 20.94 -17.69
CA VAL A 8 24.60 22.39 -17.64
C VAL A 8 24.22 22.79 -16.22
N SER A 9 25.09 23.54 -15.56
CA SER A 9 24.79 24.15 -14.25
C SER A 9 24.30 25.58 -14.47
N THR A 10 23.03 25.84 -14.17
CA THR A 10 22.34 27.13 -14.34
C THR A 10 21.28 27.29 -13.24
N ARG A 11 20.87 28.54 -12.97
CA ARG A 11 19.70 28.84 -12.12
C ARG A 11 18.37 28.71 -12.86
N HIS A 12 18.41 28.39 -14.15
CA HIS A 12 17.27 28.33 -15.07
C HIS A 12 17.20 26.97 -15.79
N PRO A 13 17.08 25.86 -15.04
CA PRO A 13 17.15 24.51 -15.59
C PRO A 13 16.08 24.23 -16.65
N GLU A 14 14.89 24.83 -16.51
CA GLU A 14 13.77 24.73 -17.45
C GLU A 14 14.09 25.33 -18.84
N PHE A 15 14.84 26.43 -18.88
CA PHE A 15 15.27 27.02 -20.15
C PHE A 15 16.40 26.21 -20.79
N ALA A 16 17.29 25.63 -19.97
CA ALA A 16 18.35 24.77 -20.48
C ALA A 16 17.79 23.51 -21.16
N ASP A 17 16.73 22.92 -20.63
CA ASP A 17 16.03 21.78 -21.22
C ASP A 17 15.50 22.09 -22.62
N GLU A 18 14.71 23.16 -22.76
CA GLU A 18 14.17 23.58 -24.06
C GLU A 18 15.28 23.82 -25.09
N ILE A 19 16.38 24.47 -24.67
CA ILE A 19 17.52 24.75 -25.54
C ILE A 19 18.22 23.46 -25.96
N LEU A 20 18.45 22.52 -25.03
CA LEU A 20 19.09 21.23 -25.31
C LEU A 20 18.25 20.39 -26.29
N LEU A 21 16.93 20.31 -26.07
CA LEU A 21 16.02 19.61 -26.98
C LEU A 21 15.98 20.26 -28.36
N ALA A 22 15.91 21.59 -28.43
CA ALA A 22 15.94 22.33 -29.69
C ALA A 22 17.24 22.11 -30.48
N HIS A 23 18.33 21.80 -29.79
CA HIS A 23 19.64 21.50 -30.38
C HIS A 23 19.88 20.00 -30.61
N GLY A 24 18.84 19.17 -30.48
CA GLY A 24 18.89 17.76 -30.86
C GLY A 24 19.34 16.81 -29.76
N ALA A 25 19.19 17.18 -28.48
CA ALA A 25 19.31 16.22 -27.39
C ALA A 25 18.28 15.10 -27.56
N SER A 26 18.73 13.84 -27.47
CA SER A 26 17.88 12.65 -27.53
C SER A 26 17.07 12.45 -26.24
N ALA A 27 17.59 12.95 -25.13
CA ALA A 27 16.91 13.04 -23.85
C ALA A 27 17.48 14.20 -23.04
N VAL A 28 16.65 14.77 -22.17
CA VAL A 28 17.08 15.69 -21.13
C VAL A 28 16.71 15.11 -19.77
N SER A 29 17.60 15.22 -18.80
CA SER A 29 17.39 14.75 -17.44
C SER A 29 17.86 15.81 -16.45
N TYR A 30 17.23 15.83 -15.27
CA TYR A 30 17.63 16.71 -14.18
C TYR A 30 18.29 15.87 -13.11
N ILE A 31 19.45 16.30 -12.64
CA ILE A 31 20.11 15.71 -11.47
C ILE A 31 20.34 16.77 -10.43
N ASP A 32 20.44 16.32 -9.19
CA ASP A 32 20.84 17.19 -8.11
C ASP A 32 22.35 17.50 -8.15
N ALA A 33 22.70 18.75 -7.83
CA ALA A 33 24.08 19.18 -7.67
C ALA A 33 24.67 18.86 -6.28
N VAL A 34 23.85 18.53 -5.26
CA VAL A 34 24.28 18.53 -3.83
C VAL A 34 23.91 17.26 -3.02
N ASP A 35 23.36 16.20 -3.63
CA ASP A 35 22.92 14.97 -2.92
C ASP A 35 21.86 15.24 -1.80
N ASP A 36 20.94 16.17 -2.04
CA ASP A 36 19.69 16.41 -1.32
C ASP A 36 18.56 15.53 -1.90
N PRO A 37 18.07 14.49 -1.18
CA PRO A 37 17.08 13.58 -1.71
C PRO A 37 15.71 14.22 -1.86
N VAL A 38 15.19 14.26 -3.09
CA VAL A 38 13.75 14.46 -3.34
C VAL A 38 13.06 13.12 -3.07
N LEU A 39 12.33 13.07 -1.97
CA LEU A 39 11.55 11.89 -1.60
C LEU A 39 10.33 11.78 -2.52
N GLU A 40 10.09 10.55 -2.99
CA GLU A 40 9.14 10.16 -4.03
C GLU A 40 7.91 11.07 -4.15
N PRO A 41 7.79 11.84 -5.26
CA PRO A 41 6.64 12.70 -5.49
C PRO A 41 5.41 11.86 -5.85
N ALA A 42 4.21 12.44 -5.70
CA ALA A 42 2.99 11.74 -6.09
C ALA A 42 2.99 11.43 -7.61
N PRO A 43 2.25 10.40 -8.08
CA PRO A 43 2.18 10.09 -9.51
C PRO A 43 1.79 11.32 -10.35
N GLY A 44 2.71 11.77 -11.22
CA GLY A 44 2.53 12.95 -12.08
C GLY A 44 3.14 14.25 -11.56
N GLU A 45 3.72 14.27 -10.35
CA GLU A 45 4.50 15.39 -9.84
C GLU A 45 5.98 15.24 -10.24
N THR A 46 6.60 16.33 -10.72
CA THR A 46 8.03 16.40 -11.05
C THR A 46 8.69 17.60 -10.36
N PRO A 47 8.82 17.59 -9.02
CA PRO A 47 9.50 18.66 -8.30
C PRO A 47 10.99 18.67 -8.65
N LEU A 48 11.54 19.87 -8.90
CA LEU A 48 12.97 20.06 -9.19
C LEU A 48 13.75 20.42 -7.92
N TRP A 49 15.01 19.98 -7.85
CA TRP A 49 15.94 20.35 -6.76
C TRP A 49 16.27 21.84 -6.78
N ALA A 50 16.55 22.42 -5.61
CA ALA A 50 16.94 23.84 -5.49
C ALA A 50 18.24 24.17 -6.25
N ASN A 51 19.14 23.20 -6.42
CA ASN A 51 20.35 23.30 -7.23
C ASN A 51 20.35 22.18 -8.28
N THR A 52 19.57 22.36 -9.34
CA THR A 52 19.43 21.36 -10.41
C THR A 52 20.52 21.53 -11.49
N VAL A 53 21.15 20.44 -11.91
CA VAL A 53 21.97 20.36 -13.13
C VAL A 53 21.16 19.70 -14.23
N THR A 54 21.07 20.36 -15.38
CA THR A 54 20.38 19.83 -16.57
C THR A 54 21.37 19.04 -17.42
N LEU A 55 21.03 17.79 -17.74
CA LEU A 55 21.82 16.88 -18.56
C LEU A 55 21.17 16.74 -19.93
N GLY A 56 21.90 17.07 -21.00
CA GLY A 56 21.49 16.74 -22.37
C GLY A 56 22.27 15.54 -22.89
N LEU A 57 21.57 14.52 -23.38
CA LEU A 57 22.17 13.34 -23.99
C LEU A 57 22.15 13.46 -25.52
N PHE A 58 23.31 13.34 -26.17
CA PHE A 58 23.48 13.45 -27.61
C PHE A 58 24.14 12.19 -28.17
N THR A 59 23.89 11.88 -29.44
CA THR A 59 24.60 10.81 -30.14
C THR A 59 26.10 11.07 -30.19
N GLU A 60 26.92 10.02 -30.06
CA GLU A 60 28.36 10.11 -30.29
C GLU A 60 28.68 10.77 -31.64
N GLY A 61 29.57 11.76 -31.64
CA GLY A 61 29.95 12.54 -32.82
C GLY A 61 29.16 13.83 -33.06
N THR A 62 28.16 14.14 -32.22
CA THR A 62 27.51 15.45 -32.24
C THR A 62 28.49 16.55 -31.82
N ASP A 63 28.59 17.60 -32.63
CA ASP A 63 29.34 18.82 -32.28
C ASP A 63 28.55 19.63 -31.23
N LEU A 64 29.10 19.72 -30.03
CA LEU A 64 28.46 20.40 -28.90
C LEU A 64 28.82 21.89 -28.79
N ASP A 65 29.76 22.39 -29.60
CA ASP A 65 30.15 23.80 -29.56
C ASP A 65 28.98 24.75 -29.91
N PRO A 66 28.16 24.47 -30.95
CA PRO A 66 26.95 25.25 -31.24
C PRO A 66 25.91 25.17 -30.12
N VAL A 67 25.80 24.02 -29.46
CA VAL A 67 24.85 23.81 -28.35
C VAL A 67 25.25 24.64 -27.14
N GLN A 68 26.53 24.64 -26.76
CA GLN A 68 27.05 25.48 -25.69
C GLN A 68 26.96 26.97 -26.03
N ALA A 69 27.17 27.35 -27.30
CA ALA A 69 26.99 28.73 -27.74
C ALA A 69 25.53 29.20 -27.60
N GLY A 70 24.58 28.37 -28.04
CA GLY A 70 23.15 28.63 -27.87
C GLY A 70 22.74 28.74 -26.40
N LEU A 71 23.27 27.86 -25.53
CA LEU A 71 23.03 27.94 -24.08
C LEU A 71 23.60 29.22 -23.48
N ARG A 72 24.81 29.67 -23.87
CA ARG A 72 25.39 30.93 -23.38
C ARG A 72 24.61 32.16 -23.82
N GLU A 73 24.01 32.13 -25.01
CA GLU A 73 23.27 33.26 -25.57
C GLU A 73 21.83 33.34 -25.05
N LEU A 74 21.15 32.20 -24.92
CA LEU A 74 19.71 32.14 -24.67
C LEU A 74 19.36 31.96 -23.18
N LEU A 75 20.29 31.47 -22.35
CA LEU A 75 20.05 31.38 -20.91
C LEU A 75 20.11 32.78 -20.25
N PRO A 76 19.19 33.11 -19.34
CA PRO A 76 19.23 34.37 -18.59
C PRO A 76 20.52 34.59 -17.80
N ASP A 77 21.19 33.51 -17.38
CA ASP A 77 22.50 33.50 -16.71
C ASP A 77 23.59 32.80 -17.53
N GLY A 78 23.46 32.78 -18.87
CA GLY A 78 24.35 32.05 -19.77
C GLY A 78 25.83 32.42 -19.69
N THR A 79 26.18 33.62 -19.20
CA THR A 79 27.57 34.03 -18.93
C THR A 79 28.18 33.35 -17.70
N ASP A 80 27.35 32.94 -16.75
CA ASP A 80 27.75 32.30 -15.49
C ASP A 80 27.53 30.78 -15.51
N ALA A 81 26.85 30.27 -16.54
CA ALA A 81 26.57 28.86 -16.73
C ALA A 81 27.85 28.04 -16.94
N ARG A 82 27.92 26.87 -16.30
CA ARG A 82 29.04 25.91 -16.43
C ARG A 82 28.62 24.72 -17.27
N PHE A 83 29.53 24.28 -18.14
CA PHE A 83 29.32 23.17 -19.07
C PHE A 83 30.39 22.10 -18.87
N GLU A 84 29.98 20.85 -18.71
CA GLU A 84 30.87 19.68 -18.67
C GLU A 84 30.42 18.68 -19.72
N VAL A 85 31.35 18.12 -20.50
CA VAL A 85 31.05 17.11 -21.51
C VAL A 85 31.69 15.79 -21.11
N GLU A 86 30.90 14.73 -21.12
CA GLU A 86 31.31 13.37 -20.79
C GLU A 86 30.91 12.40 -21.92
N LEU A 87 31.80 11.49 -22.29
CA LEU A 87 31.47 10.38 -23.19
C LEU A 87 30.96 9.21 -22.35
N ILE A 88 29.71 8.84 -22.56
CA ILE A 88 29.07 7.68 -21.94
C ILE A 88 29.14 6.52 -22.92
N GLU A 89 29.91 5.51 -22.60
CA GLU A 89 29.95 4.27 -23.38
C GLU A 89 28.57 3.60 -23.42
N ASP A 90 28.24 2.98 -24.56
CA ASP A 90 27.03 2.16 -24.68
C ASP A 90 27.20 0.87 -23.91
N GLN A 91 26.78 0.89 -22.65
CA GLN A 91 26.77 -0.28 -21.81
C GLN A 91 25.32 -0.62 -21.47
N ASP A 92 24.99 -1.91 -21.54
CA ASP A 92 23.78 -2.44 -20.92
C ASP A 92 24.01 -2.40 -19.40
N TRP A 93 23.78 -1.22 -18.81
CA TRP A 93 24.06 -0.94 -17.40
C TRP A 93 23.35 -1.92 -16.47
N VAL A 94 22.18 -2.44 -16.88
CA VAL A 94 21.47 -3.51 -16.16
C VAL A 94 22.29 -4.80 -16.17
N ARG A 95 22.84 -5.22 -17.32
CA ARG A 95 23.75 -6.39 -17.41
C ARG A 95 25.09 -6.21 -16.71
N VAL A 96 25.64 -4.99 -16.70
CA VAL A 96 26.89 -4.69 -15.98
C VAL A 96 26.66 -4.80 -14.47
N TRP A 97 25.54 -4.28 -13.95
CA TRP A 97 25.16 -4.44 -12.55
C TRP A 97 24.82 -5.90 -12.18
N LEU A 98 24.16 -6.64 -13.07
CA LEU A 98 23.82 -8.06 -12.89
C LEU A 98 25.05 -8.96 -12.73
N LYS A 99 26.13 -8.68 -13.47
CA LYS A 99 27.39 -9.45 -13.37
C LYS A 99 27.99 -9.39 -11.97
N ASP A 100 27.84 -8.27 -11.28
CA ASP A 100 28.50 -8.04 -9.99
C ASP A 100 27.60 -8.36 -8.78
N CYS A 101 26.31 -8.71 -8.98
CA CYS A 101 25.41 -9.06 -7.88
C CYS A 101 25.58 -10.55 -7.48
N PRO A 102 26.14 -10.88 -6.30
CA PRO A 102 26.26 -12.27 -5.86
C PRO A 102 24.91 -12.84 -5.37
N PRO A 103 24.74 -14.17 -5.32
CA PRO A 103 23.64 -14.78 -4.57
C PRO A 103 23.64 -14.29 -3.11
N LEU A 104 22.47 -13.91 -2.59
CA LEU A 104 22.32 -13.38 -1.24
C LEU A 104 21.57 -14.37 -0.36
N GLN A 105 22.16 -14.75 0.78
CA GLN A 105 21.55 -15.64 1.77
C GLN A 105 20.84 -14.86 2.87
N PHE A 106 19.65 -15.31 3.25
CA PHE A 106 18.85 -14.78 4.35
C PHE A 106 18.42 -15.93 5.28
N GLY A 107 18.72 -15.79 6.57
CA GLY A 107 18.58 -16.90 7.52
C GLY A 107 19.46 -18.08 7.13
N ASP A 108 18.95 -19.30 7.32
CA ASP A 108 19.72 -20.54 7.08
C ASP A 108 19.58 -21.06 5.64
N LYS A 109 18.39 -20.94 5.03
CA LYS A 109 18.09 -21.62 3.76
C LYS A 109 17.57 -20.74 2.64
N LEU A 110 17.10 -19.52 2.90
CA LEU A 110 16.55 -18.68 1.85
C LEU A 110 17.68 -18.00 1.08
N TRP A 111 17.67 -18.12 -0.24
CA TRP A 111 18.61 -17.44 -1.13
C TRP A 111 17.86 -16.63 -2.18
N VAL A 112 18.21 -15.36 -2.36
CA VAL A 112 17.80 -14.56 -3.52
C VAL A 112 18.92 -14.61 -4.54
N VAL A 113 18.63 -15.12 -5.73
CA VAL A 113 19.65 -15.48 -6.72
C VAL A 113 19.26 -14.98 -8.11
N PRO A 114 20.15 -14.27 -8.82
CA PRO A 114 19.97 -14.00 -10.25
C PRO A 114 19.85 -15.30 -11.05
N HIS A 115 19.03 -15.32 -12.10
CA HIS A 115 18.74 -16.54 -12.85
C HIS A 115 20.00 -17.24 -13.38
N GLU A 116 20.98 -16.47 -13.85
CA GLU A 116 22.24 -16.99 -14.39
C GLU A 116 23.17 -17.58 -13.31
N LYS A 117 22.95 -17.24 -12.04
CA LYS A 117 23.82 -17.61 -10.90
C LYS A 117 23.24 -18.69 -10.00
N VAL A 118 22.12 -19.30 -10.38
CA VAL A 118 21.49 -20.41 -9.62
C VAL A 118 22.47 -21.54 -9.34
N GLY A 119 23.39 -21.83 -10.27
CA GLY A 119 24.42 -22.86 -10.12
C GLY A 119 25.54 -22.53 -9.12
N GLU A 120 25.63 -21.30 -8.63
CA GLU A 120 26.63 -20.89 -7.63
C GLU A 120 26.22 -21.30 -6.20
N VAL A 121 24.92 -21.56 -5.95
CA VAL A 121 24.44 -22.03 -4.64
C VAL A 121 24.62 -23.54 -4.55
N THR A 122 25.49 -23.98 -3.63
CA THR A 122 25.87 -25.39 -3.46
C THR A 122 25.15 -26.09 -2.30
N GLN A 123 24.35 -25.36 -1.53
CA GLN A 123 23.61 -25.91 -0.39
C GLN A 123 22.44 -26.77 -0.88
N GLU A 124 22.41 -28.05 -0.46
CA GLU A 124 21.45 -29.05 -0.95
C GLU A 124 20.00 -28.75 -0.56
N ASP A 125 19.78 -28.14 0.61
CA ASP A 125 18.44 -27.83 1.15
C ASP A 125 18.07 -26.34 1.01
N ALA A 126 18.74 -25.62 0.11
CA ALA A 126 18.48 -24.23 -0.17
C ALA A 126 17.08 -24.01 -0.75
N VAL A 127 16.40 -22.98 -0.25
CA VAL A 127 15.18 -22.40 -0.82
C VAL A 127 15.60 -21.25 -1.75
N LEU A 128 15.53 -21.51 -3.05
CA LEU A 128 15.99 -20.57 -4.08
C LEU A 128 14.85 -19.69 -4.58
N LEU A 129 14.94 -18.39 -4.30
CA LEU A 129 14.14 -17.34 -4.92
C LEU A 129 14.93 -16.75 -6.09
N ARG A 130 14.46 -17.01 -7.30
CA ARG A 130 15.05 -16.51 -8.54
C ARG A 130 14.52 -15.12 -8.84
N LEU A 131 15.40 -14.13 -8.88
CA LEU A 131 15.04 -12.73 -9.16
C LEU A 131 16.22 -12.00 -9.78
N ASP A 132 16.01 -11.41 -10.95
CA ASP A 132 17.06 -10.60 -11.60
C ASP A 132 16.98 -9.14 -11.14
N PRO A 133 18.12 -8.54 -10.75
CA PRO A 133 18.25 -7.10 -10.58
C PRO A 133 17.78 -6.29 -11.79
N GLY A 134 16.96 -5.24 -11.58
CA GLY A 134 16.86 -4.14 -12.54
C GLY A 134 15.49 -3.47 -12.76
N LEU A 135 14.38 -4.22 -12.84
CA LEU A 135 13.11 -3.65 -13.38
C LEU A 135 12.04 -3.31 -12.33
N ALA A 136 12.16 -3.81 -11.11
CA ALA A 136 11.25 -3.49 -10.00
C ALA A 136 12.03 -3.46 -8.67
N PHE A 137 11.63 -2.57 -7.76
CA PHE A 137 12.25 -2.43 -6.43
C PHE A 137 12.15 -3.75 -5.62
N GLY A 138 13.11 -4.01 -4.73
CA GLY A 138 13.07 -5.17 -3.83
C GLY A 138 13.94 -6.38 -4.22
N THR A 139 15.13 -6.19 -4.79
CA THR A 139 16.03 -7.30 -5.16
C THR A 139 16.74 -7.98 -3.96
N GLY A 140 16.44 -7.55 -2.73
CA GLY A 140 17.06 -8.06 -1.49
C GLY A 140 18.35 -7.34 -1.08
N THR A 141 18.94 -6.51 -1.93
CA THR A 141 20.17 -5.76 -1.63
C THR A 141 19.95 -4.61 -0.65
N HIS A 142 18.76 -3.99 -0.68
CA HIS A 142 18.42 -2.89 0.22
C HIS A 142 18.22 -3.39 1.67
N PRO A 143 18.72 -2.69 2.70
CA PRO A 143 18.62 -3.12 4.10
C PRO A 143 17.19 -3.48 4.54
N THR A 144 16.19 -2.72 4.08
CA THR A 144 14.79 -2.95 4.45
C THR A 144 14.23 -4.27 3.90
N THR A 145 14.57 -4.62 2.65
CA THR A 145 14.17 -5.90 2.06
C THR A 145 14.89 -7.05 2.76
N ALA A 146 16.19 -6.88 3.06
CA ALA A 146 16.98 -7.85 3.78
C ALA A 146 16.40 -8.16 5.17
N LEU A 147 15.99 -7.14 5.92
CA LEU A 147 15.37 -7.31 7.25
C LEU A 147 14.05 -8.10 7.19
N CYS A 148 13.21 -7.84 6.18
CA CYS A 148 11.97 -8.60 5.97
C CYS A 148 12.24 -10.05 5.54
N LEU A 149 13.18 -10.27 4.62
CA LEU A 149 13.56 -11.62 4.16
C LEU A 149 14.17 -12.44 5.30
N GLN A 150 14.98 -11.84 6.17
CA GLN A 150 15.49 -12.48 7.38
C GLN A 150 14.36 -12.91 8.30
N TRP A 151 13.41 -12.00 8.58
CA TRP A 151 12.26 -12.32 9.42
C TRP A 151 11.43 -13.48 8.84
N LEU A 152 11.14 -13.46 7.53
CA LEU A 152 10.41 -14.54 6.86
C LEU A 152 11.19 -15.87 6.93
N ALA A 153 12.50 -15.84 6.70
CA ALA A 153 13.35 -17.04 6.77
C ALA A 153 13.35 -17.65 8.18
N GLU A 154 13.39 -16.83 9.24
CA GLU A 154 13.30 -17.29 10.62
C GLU A 154 11.95 -17.96 10.94
N ARG A 155 10.84 -17.36 10.50
CA ARG A 155 9.49 -17.93 10.64
C ARG A 155 9.32 -19.22 9.85
N GLY A 156 9.83 -19.24 8.61
CA GLY A 156 9.85 -20.41 7.74
C GLY A 156 10.62 -21.58 8.36
N ALA A 157 11.80 -21.31 8.93
CA ALA A 157 12.61 -22.32 9.61
C ALA A 157 11.90 -22.96 10.82
N ARG A 158 10.99 -22.22 11.48
CA ARG A 158 10.15 -22.72 12.58
C ARG A 158 8.86 -23.40 12.11
N GLY A 159 8.59 -23.41 10.80
CA GLY A 159 7.34 -23.93 10.22
C GLY A 159 6.12 -23.03 10.50
N GLU A 160 6.33 -21.78 10.93
CA GLU A 160 5.25 -20.87 11.34
C GLU A 160 4.50 -20.27 10.16
N LEU A 161 5.07 -20.36 8.94
CA LEU A 161 4.42 -19.95 7.69
C LEU A 161 3.47 -21.01 7.12
N ALA A 162 3.54 -22.26 7.57
CA ALA A 162 2.75 -23.35 7.01
C ALA A 162 1.23 -23.08 7.12
N GLY A 163 0.52 -23.14 5.99
CA GLY A 163 -0.93 -22.91 5.94
C GLY A 163 -1.36 -21.43 6.10
N LYS A 164 -0.40 -20.49 6.12
CA LYS A 164 -0.68 -19.06 6.34
C LYS A 164 -1.01 -18.36 5.03
N THR A 165 -1.91 -17.38 5.12
CA THR A 165 -2.13 -16.37 4.07
C THR A 165 -1.33 -15.12 4.39
N VAL A 166 -0.53 -14.66 3.44
CA VAL A 166 0.35 -13.50 3.57
C VAL A 166 -0.16 -12.35 2.70
N LEU A 167 -0.28 -11.16 3.26
CA LEU A 167 -0.53 -9.92 2.52
C LEU A 167 0.78 -9.14 2.41
N ASP A 168 1.22 -8.89 1.18
CA ASP A 168 2.39 -8.07 0.84
C ASP A 168 1.90 -6.73 0.29
N PHE A 169 1.91 -5.68 1.13
CA PHE A 169 1.37 -4.37 0.81
C PHE A 169 2.49 -3.41 0.36
N GLY A 170 2.46 -3.02 -0.92
CA GLY A 170 3.60 -2.45 -1.65
C GLY A 170 4.50 -3.55 -2.20
N CYS A 171 3.94 -4.49 -2.97
CA CYS A 171 4.62 -5.73 -3.31
C CYS A 171 5.81 -5.54 -4.27
N GLY A 172 5.87 -4.48 -5.07
CA GLY A 172 7.01 -4.18 -5.95
C GLY A 172 7.36 -5.35 -6.88
N SER A 173 8.58 -5.89 -6.76
CA SER A 173 9.01 -7.10 -7.48
C SER A 173 8.32 -8.41 -7.03
N GLY A 174 7.59 -8.39 -5.94
CA GLY A 174 6.95 -9.56 -5.32
C GLY A 174 7.88 -10.38 -4.44
N VAL A 175 9.10 -9.90 -4.16
CA VAL A 175 10.15 -10.67 -3.47
C VAL A 175 9.70 -11.22 -2.11
N LEU A 176 8.93 -10.47 -1.32
CA LEU A 176 8.52 -10.85 0.04
C LEU A 176 7.39 -11.87 -0.02
N ALA A 177 6.36 -11.63 -0.85
CA ALA A 177 5.31 -12.59 -1.13
C ALA A 177 5.85 -13.93 -1.67
N ILE A 178 6.76 -13.89 -2.65
CA ILE A 178 7.36 -15.09 -3.24
C ILE A 178 8.22 -15.83 -2.20
N ALA A 179 9.04 -15.11 -1.42
CA ALA A 179 9.82 -15.72 -0.34
C ALA A 179 8.91 -16.45 0.65
N ALA A 180 7.82 -15.82 1.10
CA ALA A 180 6.89 -16.45 2.03
C ALA A 180 6.27 -17.74 1.45
N LEU A 181 5.87 -17.74 0.17
CA LEU A 181 5.31 -18.90 -0.53
C LEU A 181 6.31 -20.04 -0.69
N LEU A 182 7.58 -19.72 -0.94
CA LEU A 182 8.67 -20.71 -1.03
C LEU A 182 9.03 -21.28 0.35
N LEU A 183 8.86 -20.49 1.41
CA LEU A 183 9.09 -20.87 2.80
C LEU A 183 7.90 -21.56 3.49
N GLY A 184 6.81 -21.81 2.76
CA GLY A 184 5.71 -22.67 3.22
C GLY A 184 4.34 -21.99 3.39
N ALA A 185 4.23 -20.69 3.13
CA ALA A 185 2.92 -20.03 3.08
C ALA A 185 2.00 -20.70 2.03
N GLU A 186 0.71 -20.76 2.35
CA GLU A 186 -0.28 -21.38 1.45
C GLU A 186 -0.61 -20.43 0.29
N ARG A 187 -0.83 -19.15 0.61
CA ARG A 187 -1.27 -18.12 -0.33
C ARG A 187 -0.61 -16.78 -0.01
N ALA A 188 -0.40 -15.99 -1.05
CA ALA A 188 -0.01 -14.60 -0.91
C ALA A 188 -0.94 -13.68 -1.70
N ILE A 189 -1.10 -12.46 -1.19
CA ILE A 189 -1.82 -11.37 -1.85
C ILE A 189 -0.83 -10.22 -1.99
N GLY A 190 -0.49 -9.85 -3.22
CA GLY A 190 0.34 -8.68 -3.50
C GLY A 190 -0.53 -7.47 -3.82
N VAL A 191 -0.32 -6.35 -3.12
CA VAL A 191 -1.02 -5.09 -3.38
C VAL A 191 0.00 -4.03 -3.76
N ASP A 192 -0.27 -3.27 -4.81
CA ASP A 192 0.58 -2.16 -5.22
C ASP A 192 -0.24 -1.08 -5.93
N ILE A 193 0.26 0.15 -5.90
CA ILE A 193 -0.30 1.29 -6.65
C ILE A 193 0.22 1.32 -8.09
N ASP A 194 1.38 0.71 -8.36
CA ASP A 194 1.99 0.67 -9.70
C ASP A 194 1.57 -0.60 -10.46
N PRO A 195 0.86 -0.49 -11.59
CA PRO A 195 0.54 -1.63 -12.45
C PRO A 195 1.77 -2.41 -12.94
N GLN A 196 2.94 -1.78 -13.07
CA GLN A 196 4.19 -2.45 -13.44
C GLN A 196 4.71 -3.34 -12.31
N ALA A 197 4.60 -2.91 -11.04
CA ALA A 197 4.91 -3.75 -9.89
C ALA A 197 4.01 -4.99 -9.84
N LEU A 198 2.71 -4.83 -10.12
CA LEU A 198 1.78 -5.97 -10.19
C LEU A 198 2.14 -6.96 -11.31
N LEU A 199 2.57 -6.45 -12.48
CA LEU A 199 3.07 -7.29 -13.58
C LEU A 199 4.35 -8.03 -13.18
N ALA A 200 5.34 -7.30 -12.65
CA ALA A 200 6.61 -7.87 -12.20
C ALA A 200 6.40 -8.96 -11.14
N THR A 201 5.53 -8.71 -10.15
CA THR A 201 5.18 -9.69 -9.12
C THR A 201 4.63 -10.98 -9.72
N ARG A 202 3.73 -10.90 -10.71
CA ARG A 202 3.17 -12.08 -11.38
C ARG A 202 4.22 -12.84 -12.17
N ASP A 203 5.05 -12.14 -12.94
CA ASP A 203 6.09 -12.75 -13.77
C ASP A 203 7.16 -13.43 -12.91
N ASN A 204 7.60 -12.76 -11.84
CA ASN A 204 8.56 -13.32 -10.88
C ASN A 204 7.97 -14.51 -10.12
N ALA A 205 6.69 -14.46 -9.73
CA ALA A 205 6.03 -15.60 -9.08
C ALA A 205 5.92 -16.81 -10.02
N ALA A 206 5.60 -16.58 -11.29
CA ALA A 206 5.58 -17.62 -12.32
C ALA A 206 6.98 -18.22 -12.52
N ALA A 207 8.02 -17.39 -12.63
CA ALA A 207 9.40 -17.83 -12.74
C ALA A 207 9.83 -18.71 -11.55
N ASN A 208 9.30 -18.43 -10.35
CA ASN A 208 9.55 -19.20 -9.13
C ASN A 208 8.62 -20.41 -8.94
N GLY A 209 7.67 -20.66 -9.86
CA GLY A 209 6.74 -21.79 -9.76
C GLY A 209 5.67 -21.63 -8.68
N VAL A 210 5.38 -20.39 -8.26
CA VAL A 210 4.38 -20.07 -7.22
C VAL A 210 3.23 -19.20 -7.72
N GLY A 211 3.14 -18.98 -9.04
CA GLY A 211 2.13 -18.14 -9.68
C GLY A 211 0.68 -18.49 -9.30
N ASP A 212 0.34 -19.77 -9.17
CA ASP A 212 -1.01 -20.22 -8.82
C ASP A 212 -1.40 -19.94 -7.35
N ARG A 213 -0.44 -19.54 -6.51
CA ARG A 213 -0.61 -19.29 -5.08
C ARG A 213 -0.55 -17.81 -4.72
N ILE A 214 -0.40 -16.92 -5.70
CA ILE A 214 -0.38 -15.48 -5.50
C ILE A 214 -1.47 -14.79 -6.31
N VAL A 215 -2.14 -13.82 -5.70
CA VAL A 215 -3.06 -12.91 -6.38
C VAL A 215 -2.54 -11.50 -6.22
N THR A 216 -2.50 -10.73 -7.30
CA THR A 216 -2.10 -9.31 -7.28
C THR A 216 -3.33 -8.42 -7.46
N LEU A 217 -3.44 -7.35 -6.67
CA LEU A 217 -4.57 -6.41 -6.71
C LEU A 217 -4.04 -4.96 -6.72
N PRO A 218 -4.61 -4.07 -7.56
CA PRO A 218 -4.40 -2.63 -7.40
C PRO A 218 -4.87 -2.14 -6.04
N ALA A 219 -4.16 -1.19 -5.43
CA ALA A 219 -4.49 -0.68 -4.10
C ALA A 219 -5.91 -0.08 -4.01
N GLU A 220 -6.40 0.55 -5.08
CA GLU A 220 -7.75 1.10 -5.17
C GLU A 220 -8.85 0.02 -5.17
N HIS A 221 -8.51 -1.21 -5.54
CA HIS A 221 -9.40 -2.37 -5.51
C HIS A 221 -9.19 -3.25 -4.27
N PHE A 222 -8.25 -2.89 -3.41
CA PHE A 222 -7.98 -3.66 -2.20
C PHE A 222 -9.15 -3.57 -1.23
N VAL A 223 -9.59 -4.72 -0.75
CA VAL A 223 -10.61 -4.87 0.27
C VAL A 223 -9.98 -5.55 1.48
N PRO A 224 -10.01 -4.95 2.68
CA PRO A 224 -9.49 -5.56 3.88
C PRO A 224 -10.11 -6.94 4.14
N LEU A 225 -9.26 -7.97 4.05
CA LEU A 225 -9.58 -9.35 4.39
C LEU A 225 -8.52 -9.87 5.35
N PRO A 226 -8.88 -10.66 6.38
CA PRO A 226 -7.93 -11.06 7.41
C PRO A 226 -6.84 -12.00 6.87
N ALA A 227 -5.62 -11.48 6.75
CA ALA A 227 -4.41 -12.26 6.55
C ALA A 227 -3.87 -12.76 7.90
N ASP A 228 -3.07 -13.83 7.86
CA ASP A 228 -2.34 -14.27 9.06
C ASP A 228 -1.06 -13.48 9.28
N ILE A 229 -0.47 -12.98 8.18
CA ILE A 229 0.75 -12.19 8.18
C ILE A 229 0.58 -11.03 7.21
N ILE A 230 0.96 -9.83 7.63
CA ILE A 230 1.10 -8.65 6.76
C ILE A 230 2.58 -8.28 6.72
N VAL A 231 3.10 -8.10 5.51
CA VAL A 231 4.41 -7.51 5.27
C VAL A 231 4.21 -6.23 4.46
N ALA A 232 4.78 -5.12 4.91
CA ALA A 232 4.70 -3.83 4.22
C ALA A 232 6.08 -3.15 4.26
N ASN A 233 6.80 -3.20 3.14
CA ASN A 233 8.10 -2.56 2.99
C ASN A 233 7.96 -1.28 2.14
N ILE A 234 7.37 -0.25 2.74
CA ILE A 234 7.01 1.02 2.09
C ILE A 234 7.39 2.19 2.99
N LEU A 235 7.29 3.42 2.48
CA LEU A 235 7.69 4.61 3.21
C LEU A 235 6.87 4.82 4.50
N ALA A 236 7.49 5.48 5.49
CA ALA A 236 6.91 5.71 6.82
C ALA A 236 5.55 6.44 6.81
N ASN A 237 5.41 7.49 6.00
CA ASN A 237 4.16 8.26 5.94
C ASN A 237 2.99 7.42 5.37
N PRO A 238 3.16 6.68 4.25
CA PRO A 238 2.20 5.67 3.84
C PRO A 238 1.87 4.65 4.93
N LEU A 239 2.87 4.11 5.66
CA LEU A 239 2.60 3.17 6.76
C LEU A 239 1.68 3.79 7.83
N ILE A 240 1.93 5.04 8.24
CA ILE A 240 1.09 5.75 9.21
C ILE A 240 -0.33 5.93 8.67
N ALA A 241 -0.47 6.39 7.42
CA ALA A 241 -1.77 6.60 6.80
C ALA A 241 -2.59 5.30 6.63
N LEU A 242 -1.89 4.18 6.36
CA LEU A 242 -2.49 2.87 6.14
C LEU A 242 -2.79 2.09 7.42
N ALA A 243 -2.45 2.62 8.61
CA ALA A 243 -2.58 1.88 9.86
C ALA A 243 -3.98 1.29 10.11
N PRO A 244 -5.10 2.02 9.91
CA PRO A 244 -6.43 1.44 10.06
C PRO A 244 -6.72 0.32 9.04
N THR A 245 -6.22 0.49 7.80
CA THR A 245 -6.41 -0.49 6.72
C THR A 245 -5.65 -1.79 7.00
N LEU A 246 -4.37 -1.70 7.38
CA LEU A 246 -3.57 -2.88 7.70
C LEU A 246 -4.06 -3.56 9.00
N ALA A 247 -4.42 -2.78 10.02
CA ALA A 247 -5.01 -3.30 11.26
C ALA A 247 -6.35 -4.01 11.03
N GLY A 248 -7.14 -3.58 10.05
CA GLY A 248 -8.39 -4.24 9.64
C GLY A 248 -8.18 -5.45 8.72
N SER A 249 -6.99 -5.62 8.18
CA SER A 249 -6.62 -6.68 7.22
C SER A 249 -5.86 -7.84 7.86
N ILE A 250 -5.79 -7.90 9.19
CA ILE A 250 -5.07 -8.96 9.90
C ILE A 250 -5.99 -9.72 10.86
N ARG A 251 -5.71 -11.01 11.07
CA ARG A 251 -6.36 -11.79 12.12
C ARG A 251 -5.81 -11.44 13.50
N GLN A 252 -6.63 -11.65 14.52
CA GLN A 252 -6.14 -11.64 15.89
C GLN A 252 -4.99 -12.66 16.04
N GLY A 253 -3.90 -12.24 16.68
CA GLY A 253 -2.70 -13.03 16.87
C GLY A 253 -1.81 -13.17 15.64
N GLY A 254 -2.19 -12.56 14.50
CA GLY A 254 -1.37 -12.50 13.28
C GLY A 254 -0.18 -11.56 13.41
N ASP A 255 0.80 -11.72 12.53
CA ASP A 255 2.06 -10.96 12.55
C ASP A 255 2.05 -9.80 11.54
N LEU A 256 2.43 -8.61 11.99
CA LEU A 256 2.67 -7.44 11.17
C LEU A 256 4.18 -7.17 11.10
N VAL A 257 4.70 -7.03 9.89
CA VAL A 257 6.11 -6.70 9.62
C VAL A 257 6.15 -5.47 8.75
N MET A 258 6.75 -4.40 9.25
CA MET A 258 6.87 -3.13 8.55
C MET A 258 8.34 -2.75 8.40
N ALA A 259 8.74 -2.35 7.19
CA ALA A 259 10.07 -1.83 6.89
C ALA A 259 9.92 -0.69 5.85
N GLY A 260 11.04 -0.12 5.39
CA GLY A 260 11.00 1.06 4.51
C GLY A 260 11.05 2.39 5.27
N LEU A 261 11.41 2.35 6.55
CA LEU A 261 11.53 3.50 7.43
C LEU A 261 12.95 3.62 8.02
N LEU A 262 13.37 4.87 8.27
CA LEU A 262 14.62 5.17 8.96
C LEU A 262 14.46 4.98 10.47
N ASP A 263 15.57 4.75 11.19
CA ASP A 263 15.57 4.59 12.66
C ASP A 263 14.83 5.73 13.38
N ARG A 264 15.00 6.97 12.90
CA ARG A 264 14.33 8.16 13.47
C ARG A 264 12.81 8.22 13.24
N GLN A 265 12.27 7.39 12.35
CA GLN A 265 10.84 7.34 12.01
C GLN A 265 10.11 6.18 12.69
N ALA A 266 10.85 5.29 13.37
CA ALA A 266 10.30 4.08 13.98
C ALA A 266 9.24 4.37 15.04
N GLU A 267 9.44 5.40 15.87
CA GLU A 267 8.50 5.78 16.92
C GLU A 267 7.18 6.29 16.34
N ASP A 268 7.22 7.23 15.39
CA ASP A 268 6.01 7.76 14.73
C ASP A 268 5.19 6.66 14.03
N VAL A 269 5.88 5.72 13.36
CA VAL A 269 5.21 4.59 12.72
C VAL A 269 4.63 3.64 13.78
N ARG A 270 5.34 3.35 14.87
CA ARG A 270 4.84 2.49 15.95
C ARG A 270 3.58 3.09 16.59
N ASP A 271 3.62 4.37 16.91
CA ASP A 271 2.53 5.09 17.59
C ASP A 271 1.22 5.05 16.79
N ALA A 272 1.28 4.97 15.46
CA ALA A 272 0.09 4.82 14.63
C ALA A 272 -0.60 3.44 14.78
N TYR A 273 0.06 2.45 15.36
CA TYR A 273 -0.41 1.05 15.42
C TYR A 273 -0.60 0.50 16.85
N VAL A 274 -0.11 1.18 17.90
CA VAL A 274 -0.10 0.67 19.30
C VAL A 274 -1.49 0.30 19.84
N ASP A 275 -2.55 0.88 19.28
CA ASP A 275 -3.94 0.57 19.65
C ASP A 275 -4.32 -0.88 19.33
N TRP A 276 -3.71 -1.49 18.30
CA TRP A 276 -4.08 -2.81 17.79
C TRP A 276 -2.99 -3.87 17.96
N PHE A 277 -1.74 -3.47 18.12
CA PHE A 277 -0.58 -4.35 18.06
C PHE A 277 0.30 -4.27 19.30
N ASP A 278 0.87 -5.42 19.68
CA ASP A 278 1.96 -5.54 20.65
C ASP A 278 3.27 -5.68 19.88
N PHE A 279 4.18 -4.72 20.02
CA PHE A 279 5.44 -4.67 19.26
C PHE A 279 6.55 -5.51 19.91
N ASP A 280 7.31 -6.21 19.07
CA ASP A 280 8.58 -6.83 19.41
C ASP A 280 9.72 -5.79 19.39
N ASP A 281 10.94 -6.21 19.74
CA ASP A 281 12.12 -5.38 19.58
C ASP A 281 12.39 -5.04 18.10
N ASP A 282 12.81 -3.80 17.86
CA ASP A 282 13.17 -3.30 16.54
C ASP A 282 14.41 -4.04 16.00
N ALA A 283 14.44 -4.28 14.69
CA ALA A 283 15.65 -4.71 14.01
C ALA A 283 16.15 -3.59 13.09
N SER A 284 17.39 -3.14 13.29
CA SER A 284 18.00 -2.08 12.48
C SER A 284 19.19 -2.59 11.69
N LYS A 285 19.35 -2.06 10.47
CA LYS A 285 20.50 -2.30 9.60
C LYS A 285 20.76 -1.05 8.76
N ASP A 286 21.99 -0.54 8.83
CA ASP A 286 22.47 0.58 8.00
C ASP A 286 21.57 1.84 8.05
N GLY A 287 21.02 2.16 9.24
CA GLY A 287 20.13 3.32 9.45
C GLY A 287 18.65 3.08 9.12
N TRP A 288 18.31 1.88 8.65
CA TRP A 288 16.94 1.45 8.37
C TRP A 288 16.42 0.50 9.43
N THR A 289 15.13 0.63 9.76
CA THR A 289 14.45 -0.21 10.77
C THR A 289 13.40 -1.12 10.13
N ARG A 290 13.24 -2.31 10.72
CA ARG A 290 12.08 -3.17 10.58
C ARG A 290 11.37 -3.32 11.92
N LEU A 291 10.11 -2.90 11.97
CA LEU A 291 9.20 -3.14 13.07
C LEU A 291 8.50 -4.49 12.89
N SER A 292 8.31 -5.22 13.98
CA SER A 292 7.51 -6.44 14.02
C SER A 292 6.54 -6.37 15.19
N ALA A 293 5.31 -6.81 14.97
CA ALA A 293 4.30 -6.75 16.00
C ALA A 293 3.27 -7.86 15.83
N ARG A 294 2.64 -8.23 16.94
CA ARG A 294 1.56 -9.21 16.96
C ARG A 294 0.23 -8.52 17.17
N CYS A 295 -0.76 -8.84 16.35
CA CYS A 295 -2.09 -8.26 16.47
C CYS A 295 -2.76 -8.74 17.77
N ARG A 296 -3.01 -7.81 18.69
CA ARG A 296 -3.75 -8.06 19.93
C ARG A 296 -5.25 -8.14 19.66
N MET A 297 -5.75 -7.18 18.90
CA MET A 297 -7.14 -7.07 18.47
C MET A 297 -7.19 -6.28 17.16
N PRO A 298 -7.68 -6.86 16.05
CA PRO A 298 -7.71 -6.16 14.78
C PRO A 298 -8.71 -5.00 14.80
N ALA A 299 -8.47 -4.01 13.94
CA ALA A 299 -9.41 -2.91 13.76
C ALA A 299 -10.72 -3.42 13.13
N LEU A 300 -11.82 -2.73 13.44
CA LEU A 300 -13.05 -2.88 12.67
C LEU A 300 -12.83 -2.24 11.29
N VAL A 301 -13.10 -2.99 10.23
CA VAL A 301 -13.03 -2.48 8.84
C VAL A 301 -13.93 -1.26 8.71
N GLY A 302 -13.45 -0.16 8.10
CA GLY A 302 -14.28 1.03 7.84
C GLY A 302 -14.96 1.62 9.10
N ARG A 303 -14.37 1.42 10.28
CA ARG A 303 -14.91 1.91 11.55
C ARG A 303 -15.03 3.43 11.53
N HIS A 304 -16.24 3.95 11.76
CA HIS A 304 -16.48 5.37 11.95
C HIS A 304 -17.37 5.63 13.14
N ARG A 305 -16.90 6.44 14.09
CA ARG A 305 -17.71 6.85 15.26
C ARG A 305 -18.46 8.11 14.90
N VAL A 306 -19.75 7.97 14.62
CA VAL A 306 -20.63 9.08 14.27
C VAL A 306 -20.92 9.97 15.48
N ASN A 307 -21.16 9.37 16.65
CA ASN A 307 -21.28 10.06 17.93
C ASN A 307 -21.05 9.10 19.10
N ALA A 308 -21.33 9.54 20.33
CA ALA A 308 -21.12 8.73 21.54
C ALA A 308 -21.91 7.41 21.56
N LYS A 309 -23.02 7.33 20.83
CA LYS A 309 -23.95 6.19 20.82
C LYS A 309 -24.07 5.48 19.47
N LEU A 310 -23.52 6.02 18.39
CA LEU A 310 -23.64 5.45 17.06
C LEU A 310 -22.26 5.19 16.45
N LEU A 311 -22.03 3.92 16.11
CA LEU A 311 -20.84 3.43 15.45
C LEU A 311 -21.24 2.80 14.11
N THR A 312 -20.47 3.04 13.06
CA THR A 312 -20.56 2.29 11.81
C THR A 312 -19.29 1.48 11.57
N SER A 313 -19.41 0.33 10.90
CA SER A 313 -18.25 -0.46 10.45
C SER A 313 -18.60 -1.43 9.32
N GLY A 314 -17.57 -2.10 8.79
CA GLY A 314 -17.68 -3.38 8.11
C GLY A 314 -18.02 -4.52 9.08
N GLN A 315 -18.07 -5.75 8.55
CA GLN A 315 -18.48 -6.92 9.32
C GLN A 315 -17.52 -7.12 10.49
N PRO A 316 -18.00 -7.14 11.74
CA PRO A 316 -17.17 -7.51 12.88
C PRO A 316 -16.72 -8.97 12.75
N TRP A 317 -15.45 -9.22 13.06
CA TRP A 317 -14.93 -10.57 13.18
C TRP A 317 -15.48 -11.23 14.45
N PRO A 318 -15.68 -12.56 14.48
CA PRO A 318 -16.18 -13.28 15.66
C PRO A 318 -15.48 -12.91 16.97
N GLU A 319 -14.17 -12.71 16.91
CA GLU A 319 -13.30 -12.33 18.03
C GLU A 319 -13.69 -10.98 18.67
N GLN A 320 -14.28 -10.07 17.90
CA GLN A 320 -14.58 -8.69 18.30
C GLN A 320 -15.91 -8.53 19.03
N PHE A 321 -16.80 -9.53 18.98
CA PHE A 321 -18.18 -9.43 19.50
C PHE A 321 -18.20 -9.12 21.01
N ALA A 322 -17.41 -9.86 21.79
CA ALA A 322 -17.32 -9.67 23.23
C ALA A 322 -16.75 -8.28 23.59
N THR A 323 -15.73 -7.83 22.86
CA THR A 323 -15.14 -6.50 23.05
C THR A 323 -16.12 -5.38 22.70
N LEU A 324 -16.91 -5.54 21.64
CA LEU A 324 -17.95 -4.58 21.26
C LEU A 324 -19.03 -4.48 22.32
N ARG A 325 -19.46 -5.61 22.89
CA ARG A 325 -20.37 -5.62 24.04
C ARG A 325 -19.80 -4.88 25.25
N GLN A 326 -18.52 -5.13 25.58
CA GLN A 326 -17.82 -4.46 26.68
C GLN A 326 -17.66 -2.95 26.43
N ALA A 327 -17.52 -2.54 25.17
CA ALA A 327 -17.51 -1.13 24.77
C ALA A 327 -18.91 -0.47 24.84
N GLY A 328 -19.92 -1.21 25.30
CA GLY A 328 -21.26 -0.71 25.55
C GLY A 328 -22.21 -0.83 24.37
N ILE A 329 -21.86 -1.53 23.29
CA ILE A 329 -22.81 -1.82 22.21
C ILE A 329 -23.94 -2.70 22.76
N ASP A 330 -25.17 -2.21 22.63
CA ASP A 330 -26.36 -2.86 23.17
C ASP A 330 -27.34 -3.26 22.05
N ALA A 331 -27.16 -2.75 20.83
CA ALA A 331 -27.93 -3.14 19.65
C ALA A 331 -27.09 -3.10 18.36
N VAL A 332 -27.40 -3.98 17.42
CA VAL A 332 -26.69 -4.14 16.14
C VAL A 332 -27.69 -4.15 14.98
N ILE A 333 -27.37 -3.42 13.92
CA ILE A 333 -28.08 -3.46 12.63
C ILE A 333 -27.13 -3.95 11.55
N ASN A 334 -27.40 -5.13 10.99
CA ASN A 334 -26.65 -5.71 9.88
C ASN A 334 -27.33 -5.38 8.55
N LEU A 335 -26.60 -4.70 7.66
CA LEU A 335 -27.03 -4.30 6.32
C LEU A 335 -26.38 -5.10 5.19
N SER A 336 -25.58 -6.12 5.52
CA SER A 336 -24.91 -6.98 4.53
C SER A 336 -25.92 -7.87 3.80
N SER A 337 -25.54 -8.29 2.59
CA SER A 337 -26.26 -9.38 1.92
C SER A 337 -25.78 -10.71 2.46
N LEU A 338 -26.67 -11.70 2.46
CA LEU A 338 -26.35 -13.09 2.81
C LEU A 338 -25.26 -13.70 1.91
N ASN A 339 -25.06 -13.13 0.71
CA ASN A 339 -24.03 -13.57 -0.24
C ASN A 339 -22.70 -12.79 -0.11
N ALA A 340 -22.55 -11.91 0.89
CA ALA A 340 -21.30 -11.20 1.09
C ALA A 340 -20.16 -12.18 1.43
N PRO A 341 -18.94 -11.95 0.91
CA PRO A 341 -17.82 -12.88 1.10
C PRO A 341 -17.39 -13.04 2.57
N ASN A 342 -17.74 -12.08 3.42
CA ASN A 342 -17.51 -12.09 4.86
C ASN A 342 -18.80 -12.26 5.68
N HIS A 343 -19.90 -12.72 5.09
CA HIS A 343 -21.13 -12.99 5.82
C HIS A 343 -20.92 -14.05 6.91
N LEU A 344 -21.50 -13.83 8.09
CA LEU A 344 -21.46 -14.75 9.22
C LEU A 344 -22.87 -15.31 9.47
N GLU A 345 -23.09 -16.57 9.09
CA GLU A 345 -24.41 -17.24 9.22
C GLU A 345 -24.92 -17.28 10.67
N ASP A 346 -24.01 -17.37 11.64
CA ASP A 346 -24.31 -17.47 13.07
C ASP A 346 -24.28 -16.11 13.80
N GLU A 347 -24.19 -14.99 13.08
CA GLU A 347 -24.05 -13.66 13.67
C GLU A 347 -25.15 -13.33 14.69
N ALA A 348 -26.41 -13.50 14.32
CA ALA A 348 -27.53 -13.19 15.21
C ALA A 348 -27.44 -14.00 16.52
N ALA A 349 -27.07 -15.28 16.42
CA ALA A 349 -26.92 -16.15 17.58
C ALA A 349 -25.77 -15.68 18.50
N ARG A 350 -24.66 -15.21 17.91
CA ARG A 350 -23.52 -14.66 18.66
C ARG A 350 -23.87 -13.39 19.41
N TRP A 351 -24.60 -12.46 18.78
CA TRP A 351 -25.07 -11.24 19.46
C TRP A 351 -26.07 -11.54 20.57
N HIS A 352 -27.03 -12.43 20.34
CA HIS A 352 -27.98 -12.87 21.36
C HIS A 352 -27.30 -13.53 22.56
N ALA A 353 -26.23 -14.31 22.33
CA ALA A 353 -25.45 -14.90 23.41
C ALA A 353 -24.76 -13.86 24.33
N LEU A 354 -24.63 -12.62 23.86
CA LEU A 354 -24.05 -11.48 24.60
C LEU A 354 -25.09 -10.49 25.10
N ASP A 355 -26.39 -10.83 25.03
CA ASP A 355 -27.51 -9.96 25.39
C ASP A 355 -27.51 -8.64 24.58
N VAL A 356 -27.17 -8.76 23.29
CA VAL A 356 -27.22 -7.66 22.31
C VAL A 356 -28.36 -7.92 21.33
N ASP A 357 -29.22 -6.92 21.16
CA ASP A 357 -30.30 -7.02 20.17
C ASP A 357 -29.73 -6.90 18.76
N HIS A 358 -30.22 -7.71 17.83
CA HIS A 358 -29.72 -7.77 16.47
C HIS A 358 -30.87 -7.71 15.47
N THR A 359 -30.77 -6.78 14.52
CA THR A 359 -31.70 -6.66 13.39
C THR A 359 -30.94 -6.79 12.09
N MET A 360 -31.39 -7.65 11.19
CA MET A 360 -30.88 -7.71 9.83
C MET A 360 -31.84 -6.99 8.88
N VAL A 361 -31.29 -6.07 8.07
CA VAL A 361 -31.99 -5.41 6.97
C VAL A 361 -31.15 -5.66 5.73
N GLU A 362 -31.46 -6.69 4.96
CA GLU A 362 -30.68 -7.02 3.76
C GLU A 362 -30.86 -5.96 2.68
N ILE A 363 -29.75 -5.43 2.16
CA ILE A 363 -29.76 -4.39 1.13
C ILE A 363 -28.87 -4.81 -0.05
N PRO A 364 -29.47 -5.09 -1.22
CA PRO A 364 -28.74 -5.38 -2.45
C PRO A 364 -27.75 -4.26 -2.78
N TRP A 365 -26.53 -4.62 -3.20
CA TRP A 365 -25.52 -3.60 -3.54
C TRP A 365 -25.91 -2.79 -4.78
N GLU A 366 -26.32 -3.49 -5.83
CA GLU A 366 -26.54 -2.93 -7.16
C GLU A 366 -27.86 -2.16 -7.30
N THR A 367 -28.87 -2.52 -6.49
CA THR A 367 -30.23 -1.98 -6.60
C THR A 367 -30.81 -1.61 -5.24
N PRO A 368 -30.18 -0.68 -4.50
CA PRO A 368 -30.76 -0.18 -3.27
C PRO A 368 -32.01 0.66 -3.59
N THR A 369 -33.01 0.66 -2.71
CA THR A 369 -34.30 1.35 -2.93
C THR A 369 -34.73 2.10 -1.68
N ARG A 370 -35.71 3.01 -1.84
CA ARG A 370 -36.37 3.68 -0.73
C ARG A 370 -36.92 2.73 0.32
N GLU A 371 -37.57 1.64 -0.09
CA GLU A 371 -38.14 0.65 0.85
C GLU A 371 -37.04 0.03 1.74
N HIS A 372 -35.85 -0.24 1.17
CA HIS A 372 -34.69 -0.67 1.96
C HIS A 372 -34.24 0.39 2.97
N ALA A 373 -34.20 1.67 2.56
CA ALA A 373 -33.83 2.77 3.45
C ALA A 373 -34.86 2.96 4.57
N GLU A 374 -36.16 2.89 4.27
CA GLU A 374 -37.24 2.97 5.26
C GLU A 374 -37.19 1.81 6.26
N ALA A 375 -36.91 0.58 5.81
CA ALA A 375 -36.69 -0.56 6.70
C ALA A 375 -35.53 -0.31 7.67
N PHE A 376 -34.43 0.27 7.18
CA PHE A 376 -33.31 0.70 8.03
C PHE A 376 -33.71 1.81 9.02
N PHE A 377 -34.45 2.84 8.59
CA PHE A 377 -34.89 3.93 9.47
C PHE A 377 -35.80 3.42 10.59
N ASN A 378 -36.70 2.50 10.28
CA ASN A 378 -37.54 1.83 11.28
C ASN A 378 -36.69 1.06 12.31
N ALA A 379 -35.65 0.35 11.86
CA ALA A 379 -34.72 -0.33 12.77
C ALA A 379 -33.95 0.66 13.66
N MET A 380 -33.49 1.79 13.11
CA MET A 380 -32.84 2.86 13.87
C MET A 380 -33.76 3.46 14.94
N HIS A 381 -35.04 3.70 14.61
CA HIS A 381 -36.03 4.18 15.56
C HIS A 381 -36.31 3.18 16.68
N ALA A 382 -36.34 1.88 16.38
CA ALA A 382 -36.51 0.83 17.39
C ALA A 382 -35.39 0.81 18.45
N TYR A 383 -34.20 1.30 18.10
CA TYR A 383 -33.04 1.38 18.99
C TYR A 383 -32.71 2.81 19.45
N GLU A 384 -33.65 3.75 19.34
CA GLU A 384 -33.41 5.13 19.74
C GLU A 384 -32.94 5.24 21.21
N GLY A 385 -31.86 5.99 21.42
CA GLY A 385 -31.27 6.21 22.74
C GLY A 385 -30.30 5.12 23.23
N ARG A 386 -30.16 4.00 22.51
CA ARG A 386 -29.19 2.93 22.80
C ARG A 386 -27.85 3.17 22.12
N HIS A 387 -26.84 2.39 22.50
CA HIS A 387 -25.57 2.33 21.76
C HIS A 387 -25.72 1.32 20.62
N VAL A 388 -25.70 1.82 19.39
CA VAL A 388 -25.98 1.06 18.18
C VAL A 388 -24.73 0.92 17.34
N LEU A 389 -24.43 -0.30 16.91
CA LEU A 389 -23.52 -0.58 15.82
C LEU A 389 -24.32 -0.84 14.55
N VAL A 390 -24.09 -0.06 13.50
CA VAL A 390 -24.62 -0.34 12.16
C VAL A 390 -23.48 -0.84 11.29
N HIS A 391 -23.58 -2.05 10.75
CA HIS A 391 -22.52 -2.57 9.88
C HIS A 391 -23.06 -3.16 8.59
N CYS A 392 -22.15 -3.33 7.64
CA CYS A 392 -22.37 -4.16 6.45
C CYS A 392 -21.06 -4.88 6.12
N ALA A 393 -20.88 -5.41 4.91
CA ALA A 393 -19.62 -6.10 4.56
C ALA A 393 -18.38 -5.20 4.79
N LEU A 394 -18.39 -3.96 4.31
CA LEU A 394 -17.23 -3.04 4.31
C LEU A 394 -17.54 -1.67 4.94
N GLY A 395 -18.69 -1.49 5.58
CA GLY A 395 -19.11 -0.22 6.19
C GLY A 395 -19.72 0.81 5.22
N LYS A 396 -19.53 0.64 3.91
CA LYS A 396 -20.06 1.55 2.86
C LYS A 396 -21.58 1.78 2.96
N ARG A 397 -22.38 0.69 2.94
CA ARG A 397 -23.86 0.79 3.10
C ARG A 397 -24.26 1.47 4.40
N ALA A 398 -23.58 1.11 5.49
CA ALA A 398 -23.86 1.65 6.82
C ALA A 398 -23.60 3.15 6.87
N ALA A 399 -22.46 3.61 6.34
CA ALA A 399 -22.15 5.03 6.24
C ALA A 399 -23.21 5.80 5.44
N THR A 400 -23.63 5.27 4.28
CA THR A 400 -24.61 5.94 3.42
C THR A 400 -25.99 6.05 4.07
N LEU A 401 -26.51 4.98 4.67
CA LEU A 401 -27.84 5.02 5.27
C LEU A 401 -27.86 5.79 6.60
N VAL A 402 -26.79 5.72 7.38
CA VAL A 402 -26.65 6.56 8.57
C VAL A 402 -26.57 8.05 8.20
N TYR A 403 -25.88 8.40 7.12
CA TYR A 403 -25.90 9.76 6.58
C TYR A 403 -27.34 10.21 6.27
N LEU A 404 -28.10 9.42 5.51
CA LEU A 404 -29.49 9.74 5.17
C LEU A 404 -30.38 9.85 6.41
N TYR A 405 -30.26 8.93 7.36
CA TYR A 405 -31.01 8.98 8.62
C TYR A 405 -30.74 10.26 9.42
N ARG A 406 -29.48 10.68 9.50
CA ARG A 406 -29.10 11.89 10.24
C ARG A 406 -29.68 13.15 9.61
N VAL A 407 -29.66 13.25 8.29
CA VAL A 407 -30.21 14.40 7.58
C VAL A 407 -31.74 14.41 7.67
N LEU A 408 -32.38 13.30 7.32
CA LEU A 408 -33.85 13.24 7.16
C LEU A 408 -34.60 13.10 8.50
N HIS A 409 -34.06 12.35 9.47
CA HIS A 409 -34.76 12.02 10.72
C HIS A 409 -34.19 12.73 11.96
N ARG A 410 -32.93 13.19 11.91
CA ARG A 410 -32.30 13.92 13.03
C ARG A 410 -32.16 15.42 12.76
N GLY A 411 -32.39 15.87 11.53
CA GLY A 411 -32.26 17.28 11.14
C GLY A 411 -30.82 17.80 11.24
N GLU A 412 -29.83 16.91 11.14
CA GLU A 412 -28.42 17.29 11.16
C GLU A 412 -28.03 18.04 9.88
N ALA A 413 -27.06 18.95 9.99
CA ALA A 413 -26.57 19.70 8.86
C ALA A 413 -25.93 18.77 7.82
N ARG A 414 -26.31 18.93 6.56
CA ARG A 414 -25.94 18.04 5.47
C ARG A 414 -24.42 17.98 5.26
N ASP A 415 -23.73 19.11 5.38
CA ASP A 415 -22.28 19.22 5.23
C ASP A 415 -21.53 18.38 6.27
N VAL A 416 -21.95 18.43 7.53
CA VAL A 416 -21.38 17.63 8.63
C VAL A 416 -21.61 16.14 8.38
N ALA A 417 -22.84 15.74 8.08
CA ALA A 417 -23.15 14.34 7.87
C ALA A 417 -22.49 13.78 6.59
N LEU A 418 -22.32 14.61 5.55
CA LEU A 418 -21.66 14.24 4.31
C LEU A 418 -20.15 14.07 4.50
N ALA A 419 -19.51 14.90 5.33
CA ALA A 419 -18.11 14.74 5.68
C ALA A 419 -17.85 13.37 6.34
N ASP A 420 -18.73 12.94 7.23
CA ASP A 420 -18.67 11.61 7.86
C ASP A 420 -18.84 10.47 6.85
N LEU A 421 -19.71 10.63 5.83
CA LEU A 421 -19.85 9.66 4.76
C LEU A 421 -18.56 9.56 3.92
N HIS A 422 -18.03 10.71 3.50
CA HIS A 422 -16.83 10.79 2.67
C HIS A 422 -15.55 10.35 3.40
N ALA A 423 -15.53 10.41 4.73
CA ALA A 423 -14.46 9.82 5.53
C ALA A 423 -14.41 8.28 5.41
N VAL A 424 -15.53 7.64 5.04
CA VAL A 424 -15.61 6.20 4.81
C VAL A 424 -15.46 5.86 3.32
N TRP A 425 -16.24 6.51 2.45
CA TRP A 425 -16.19 6.27 1.00
C TRP A 425 -16.93 7.32 0.18
N GLN A 426 -16.67 7.33 -1.13
CA GLN A 426 -17.42 8.10 -2.11
C GLN A 426 -18.51 7.21 -2.75
N PRO A 427 -19.80 7.57 -2.64
CA PRO A 427 -20.89 6.74 -3.17
C PRO A 427 -20.80 6.48 -4.68
N GLU A 428 -20.98 5.22 -5.07
CA GLU A 428 -21.13 4.80 -6.46
C GLU A 428 -22.49 5.25 -7.05
N PRO A 429 -22.65 5.29 -8.40
CA PRO A 429 -23.85 5.85 -9.03
C PRO A 429 -25.19 5.32 -8.51
N ALA A 430 -25.31 4.03 -8.21
CA ALA A 430 -26.53 3.45 -7.66
C ALA A 430 -26.87 4.00 -6.26
N TRP A 431 -25.87 4.18 -5.41
CA TRP A 431 -26.02 4.74 -4.07
C TRP A 431 -26.21 6.25 -4.11
N GLN A 432 -25.54 6.94 -5.03
CA GLN A 432 -25.76 8.37 -5.25
C GLN A 432 -27.19 8.65 -5.73
N ALA A 433 -27.73 7.83 -6.62
CA ALA A 433 -29.11 7.94 -7.08
C ALA A 433 -30.13 7.80 -5.92
N LEU A 434 -29.91 6.84 -5.01
CA LEU A 434 -30.73 6.71 -3.81
C LEU A 434 -30.63 7.94 -2.90
N ILE A 435 -29.42 8.45 -2.69
CA ILE A 435 -29.19 9.66 -1.89
C ILE A 435 -29.97 10.84 -2.48
N ASP A 436 -29.88 11.04 -3.78
CA ASP A 436 -30.53 12.15 -4.46
C ASP A 436 -32.05 12.01 -4.45
N GLU A 437 -32.58 10.79 -4.62
CA GLU A 437 -34.02 10.50 -4.53
C GLU A 437 -34.59 10.89 -3.16
N LEU A 438 -33.92 10.48 -2.08
CA LEU A 438 -34.41 10.66 -0.71
C LEU A 438 -34.23 12.10 -0.19
N LEU A 439 -33.25 12.85 -0.69
CA LEU A 439 -32.99 14.23 -0.27
C LEU A 439 -33.74 15.29 -1.10
N ALA A 440 -34.42 14.89 -2.16
CA ALA A 440 -35.25 15.78 -2.97
C ALA A 440 -36.60 16.13 -2.30
N GLU A 441 -36.92 15.47 -1.18
CA GLU A 441 -38.12 15.68 -0.34
C GLU A 441 -37.82 16.60 0.84
#